data_AF-A0A0N5BUP9-F1
#
_entry.id   AF-A0A0N5BUP9-F1
#
_cell.length_a   1.000
_cell.length_b   1.000
_cell.length_c   1.000
_cell.angle_alpha   90.00
_cell.angle_beta   90.00
_cell.angle_gamma   90.00
#
_symmetry.space_group_name_H-M   'P 1'
#
loop_
_entity.id
_entity.type
_entity.pdbx_description
1 polymer ?
#
loop_
_entity_poly.entity_id
_entity_poly.type
_entity_poly.pdbx_seq_one_letter_code
_entity_poly.pdbx_strand_id
1 'polypeptide(L)'
;MGDHGDKTDIFSLTDIGKYERKNPYFIITIPEELRFNEQLIKNLKENSKKHISHFDIYATLLDILTNAPKDGFKMLDKQKKFPIKSDTIKGLSLLRPLPNYNRTCYDMNIPRQYCLCKPKFEFLPSFMAKERVKIEKSFIKALNNKLVEGNLTEKCTEMKLDRSEEFLIKFARVENSKIVYKIYAVTFPGKAKFYAKMDDNFKILNSEIIRLDVYEKQAEPCVRYSNYIQYCYCRTLLS
;
A
#
# COMPACT_ATOMS: atom_id res chain seq x y z
N MET A 1 -8.18 -9.58 -22.77
CA MET A 1 -7.58 -9.28 -21.47
C MET A 1 -6.74 -8.02 -21.65
N GLY A 2 -6.92 -7.01 -20.82
CA GLY A 2 -5.97 -5.89 -20.78
C GLY A 2 -4.70 -6.29 -20.03
N ASP A 3 -3.53 -5.83 -20.47
CA ASP A 3 -2.28 -5.95 -19.72
C ASP A 3 -2.18 -4.89 -18.60
N HIS A 4 -2.90 -3.79 -18.76
CA HIS A 4 -3.13 -2.74 -17.75
C HIS A 4 -4.51 -2.10 -17.94
N GLY A 5 -4.96 -1.29 -16.98
CA GLY A 5 -6.13 -0.43 -17.16
C GLY A 5 -5.74 0.90 -17.82
N ASP A 6 -6.62 1.90 -17.76
CA ASP A 6 -6.42 3.16 -18.47
C ASP A 6 -5.13 3.89 -18.04
N LYS A 7 -4.41 4.42 -19.03
CA LYS A 7 -3.16 5.20 -18.89
C LYS A 7 -3.29 6.61 -19.45
N THR A 8 -4.46 7.01 -19.93
CA THR A 8 -4.61 8.27 -20.64
C THR A 8 -4.60 9.47 -19.68
N ASP A 9 -3.89 10.51 -20.14
CA ASP A 9 -4.04 11.91 -19.72
C ASP A 9 -3.84 12.22 -18.21
N ILE A 10 -4.27 13.41 -17.80
CA ILE A 10 -4.29 13.93 -16.43
C ILE A 10 -5.03 12.97 -15.47
N PHE A 11 -6.00 12.19 -15.95
CA PHE A 11 -6.72 11.21 -15.14
C PHE A 11 -5.79 10.20 -14.46
N SER A 12 -4.75 9.76 -15.17
CA SER A 12 -3.72 8.84 -14.65
C SER A 12 -2.94 9.38 -13.43
N LEU A 13 -2.98 10.70 -13.18
CA LEU A 13 -2.35 11.34 -12.03
C LEU A 13 -3.21 11.30 -10.76
N THR A 14 -4.52 11.10 -10.91
CA THR A 14 -5.47 10.99 -9.80
C THR A 14 -5.31 9.68 -9.03
N ASP A 15 -5.82 9.62 -7.80
CA ASP A 15 -5.79 8.39 -7.00
C ASP A 15 -6.62 7.24 -7.60
N ILE A 16 -7.64 7.58 -8.40
CA ILE A 16 -8.47 6.63 -9.14
C ILE A 16 -7.72 6.16 -10.39
N GLY A 17 -7.17 7.07 -11.20
CA GLY A 17 -6.39 6.68 -12.38
C GLY A 17 -5.15 5.84 -12.04
N LYS A 18 -4.44 6.16 -10.95
CA LYS A 18 -3.33 5.32 -10.44
C LYS A 18 -3.79 3.91 -10.04
N TYR A 19 -5.03 3.78 -9.55
CA TYR A 19 -5.64 2.50 -9.19
C TYR A 19 -6.05 1.73 -10.46
N GLU A 20 -6.83 2.36 -11.34
CA GLU A 20 -7.33 1.76 -12.59
C GLU A 20 -6.19 1.30 -13.49
N ARG A 21 -5.07 2.04 -13.57
CA ARG A 21 -3.88 1.61 -14.32
C ARG A 21 -3.39 0.21 -13.94
N LYS A 22 -3.60 -0.22 -12.69
CA LYS A 22 -3.18 -1.54 -12.18
C LYS A 22 -4.34 -2.56 -12.17
N ASN A 23 -5.53 -2.17 -12.62
CA ASN A 23 -6.76 -2.96 -12.56
C ASN A 23 -7.30 -3.23 -13.98
N PRO A 24 -6.64 -4.10 -14.78
CA PRO A 24 -7.11 -4.40 -16.14
C PRO A 24 -8.42 -5.17 -16.16
N TYR A 25 -9.15 -5.00 -17.26
CA TYR A 25 -10.39 -5.73 -17.51
C TYR A 25 -10.13 -7.12 -18.13
N PHE A 26 -10.87 -8.13 -17.66
CA PHE A 26 -10.82 -9.49 -18.16
C PHE A 26 -12.22 -10.04 -18.40
N ILE A 27 -12.43 -10.66 -19.56
CA ILE A 27 -13.71 -11.23 -19.98
C ILE A 27 -13.49 -12.67 -20.46
N ILE A 28 -14.43 -13.56 -20.11
CA ILE A 28 -14.48 -14.94 -20.59
C ILE A 28 -15.77 -15.10 -21.40
N THR A 29 -15.64 -15.60 -22.63
CA THR A 29 -16.78 -16.04 -23.45
C THR A 29 -16.78 -17.55 -23.52
N ILE A 30 -17.94 -18.16 -23.27
CA ILE A 30 -18.07 -19.61 -23.17
C ILE A 30 -18.55 -20.18 -24.51
N PRO A 31 -17.88 -21.21 -25.06
CA PRO A 31 -18.34 -21.93 -26.25
C PRO A 31 -19.76 -22.45 -26.09
N GLU A 32 -20.55 -22.44 -27.16
CA GLU A 32 -21.98 -22.78 -27.12
C GLU A 32 -22.25 -24.14 -26.47
N GLU A 33 -21.50 -25.16 -26.86
CA GLU A 33 -21.59 -26.53 -26.35
C GLU A 33 -21.40 -26.63 -24.82
N LEU A 34 -20.65 -25.70 -24.23
CA LEU A 34 -20.37 -25.67 -22.79
C LEU A 34 -21.33 -24.77 -22.00
N ARG A 35 -22.23 -24.03 -22.66
CA ARG A 35 -23.16 -23.12 -21.97
C ARG A 35 -24.21 -23.86 -21.15
N PHE A 36 -24.50 -25.12 -21.49
CA PHE A 36 -25.41 -25.99 -20.75
C PHE A 36 -24.77 -26.63 -19.51
N ASN A 37 -23.45 -26.45 -19.30
CA ASN A 37 -22.77 -26.97 -18.13
C ASN A 37 -23.03 -26.06 -16.92
N GLU A 38 -24.06 -26.39 -16.14
CA GLU A 38 -24.50 -25.60 -14.98
C GLU A 38 -23.38 -25.34 -13.97
N GLN A 39 -22.54 -26.34 -13.68
CA GLN A 39 -21.43 -26.21 -12.74
C GLN A 39 -20.37 -25.22 -13.24
N LEU A 40 -20.02 -25.28 -14.53
CA LEU A 40 -19.08 -24.33 -15.14
C LEU A 40 -19.64 -22.91 -15.08
N ILE A 41 -20.90 -22.71 -15.47
CA ILE A 41 -21.57 -21.39 -15.43
C ILE A 41 -21.60 -20.85 -14.01
N LYS A 42 -21.97 -21.69 -13.03
CA LYS A 42 -21.99 -21.32 -11.62
C LYS A 42 -20.61 -20.89 -11.13
N ASN A 43 -19.59 -21.70 -11.36
CA ASN A 43 -18.22 -21.41 -10.96
C ASN A 43 -17.74 -20.07 -11.53
N LEU A 44 -17.93 -19.84 -12.83
CA LEU A 44 -17.51 -18.61 -13.49
C LEU A 44 -18.25 -17.37 -12.94
N LYS A 45 -19.57 -17.48 -12.68
CA LYS A 45 -20.37 -16.39 -12.09
C LYS A 45 -20.00 -16.10 -10.63
N GLU A 46 -19.67 -17.11 -9.85
CA GLU A 46 -19.25 -16.94 -8.46
C GLU A 46 -17.82 -16.37 -8.38
N ASN A 47 -16.92 -16.88 -9.22
CA ASN A 47 -15.52 -16.47 -9.26
C ASN A 47 -15.35 -15.05 -9.82
N SER A 48 -16.23 -14.57 -10.71
CA SER A 48 -16.16 -13.20 -11.23
C SER A 48 -16.39 -12.12 -10.18
N LYS A 49 -16.93 -12.48 -9.01
CA LYS A 49 -17.15 -11.59 -7.86
C LYS A 49 -16.01 -11.62 -6.85
N LYS A 50 -14.98 -12.44 -7.08
CA LYS A 50 -13.87 -12.65 -6.15
C LYS A 50 -12.63 -11.91 -6.61
N HIS A 51 -11.72 -11.65 -5.68
CA HIS A 51 -10.40 -11.10 -5.99
C HIS A 51 -9.58 -12.16 -6.76
N ILE A 52 -9.25 -11.83 -8.01
CA ILE A 52 -8.49 -12.68 -8.93
C ILE A 52 -7.25 -11.96 -9.44
N SER A 53 -6.31 -12.72 -10.00
CA SER A 53 -5.05 -12.21 -10.54
C SER A 53 -4.72 -12.84 -11.89
N HIS A 54 -3.71 -12.30 -12.59
CA HIS A 54 -3.17 -12.93 -13.79
C HIS A 54 -2.62 -14.35 -13.54
N PHE A 55 -2.22 -14.68 -12.31
CA PHE A 55 -1.84 -16.04 -11.98
C PHE A 55 -3.03 -17.01 -12.04
N ASP A 56 -4.23 -16.56 -11.65
CA ASP A 56 -5.45 -17.36 -11.78
C ASP A 56 -5.85 -17.53 -13.25
N ILE A 57 -5.65 -16.50 -14.08
CA ILE A 57 -5.86 -16.60 -15.53
C ILE A 57 -4.90 -17.62 -16.14
N TYR A 58 -3.61 -17.57 -15.79
CA TYR A 58 -2.63 -18.56 -16.21
C TYR A 58 -3.03 -19.98 -15.78
N ALA A 59 -3.43 -20.18 -14.52
CA ALA A 59 -3.92 -21.46 -14.02
C ALA A 59 -5.20 -21.93 -14.75
N THR A 60 -6.08 -21.01 -15.13
CA THR A 60 -7.29 -21.31 -15.92
C THR A 60 -6.93 -21.81 -17.32
N LEU A 61 -5.99 -21.15 -18.00
CA LEU A 61 -5.50 -21.57 -19.31
C LEU A 61 -4.84 -22.95 -19.22
N LEU A 62 -4.06 -23.22 -18.17
CA LEU A 62 -3.50 -24.54 -17.93
C LEU A 62 -4.56 -25.60 -17.68
N ASP A 63 -5.63 -25.29 -16.95
CA ASP A 63 -6.75 -26.23 -16.72
C ASP A 63 -7.43 -26.60 -18.04
N ILE A 64 -7.67 -25.60 -18.91
CA ILE A 64 -8.20 -25.77 -20.27
C ILE A 64 -7.29 -26.66 -21.12
N LEU A 65 -5.97 -26.54 -20.98
CA LEU A 65 -5.02 -27.35 -21.75
C LEU A 65 -4.78 -28.76 -21.18
N THR A 66 -5.16 -29.02 -19.93
CA THR A 66 -4.76 -30.24 -19.23
C THR A 66 -5.92 -31.01 -18.61
N ASN A 67 -6.53 -30.50 -17.55
CA ASN A 67 -7.46 -31.25 -16.72
C ASN A 67 -8.90 -31.21 -17.26
N ALA A 68 -9.37 -30.05 -17.71
CA ALA A 68 -10.76 -29.86 -18.13
C ALA A 68 -11.15 -30.68 -19.39
N PRO A 69 -10.31 -30.81 -20.44
CA PRO A 69 -10.65 -31.69 -21.56
C PRO A 69 -10.65 -33.17 -21.16
N LYS A 70 -9.73 -33.59 -20.29
CA LYS A 70 -9.61 -34.99 -19.84
C LYS A 70 -10.84 -35.47 -19.07
N ASP A 71 -11.47 -34.57 -18.32
CA ASP A 71 -12.72 -34.87 -17.60
C ASP A 71 -13.97 -34.49 -18.39
N GLY A 72 -13.83 -34.03 -19.64
CA GLY A 72 -14.94 -33.56 -20.48
C GLY A 72 -15.73 -32.41 -19.85
N PHE A 73 -15.07 -31.56 -19.06
CA PHE A 73 -15.65 -30.48 -18.25
C PHE A 73 -16.66 -30.96 -17.20
N LYS A 74 -16.64 -32.24 -16.80
CA LYS A 74 -17.63 -32.81 -15.86
C LYS A 74 -17.21 -32.74 -14.39
N MET A 75 -15.91 -32.65 -14.11
CA MET A 75 -15.38 -32.69 -12.74
C MET A 75 -14.87 -31.32 -12.30
N LEU A 76 -15.76 -30.33 -12.20
CA LEU A 76 -15.44 -28.92 -11.91
C LEU A 76 -15.76 -28.52 -10.45
N ASP A 77 -16.02 -29.47 -9.56
CA ASP A 77 -16.42 -29.27 -8.17
C ASP A 77 -15.28 -28.77 -7.26
N LYS A 78 -14.03 -28.99 -7.66
CA LYS A 78 -12.84 -28.62 -6.87
C LYS A 78 -11.64 -28.30 -7.72
N GLN A 79 -10.69 -27.58 -7.12
CA GLN A 79 -9.36 -27.33 -7.69
C GLN A 79 -8.62 -28.65 -7.95
N LYS A 80 -7.85 -28.70 -9.04
CA LYS A 80 -7.03 -29.87 -9.42
C LYS A 80 -5.56 -29.48 -9.46
N LYS A 81 -4.70 -30.46 -9.16
CA LYS A 81 -3.26 -30.33 -9.41
C LYS A 81 -3.02 -30.33 -10.92
N PHE A 82 -2.14 -29.44 -11.38
CA PHE A 82 -1.74 -29.39 -12.78
C PHE A 82 -0.66 -30.43 -13.04
N PRO A 83 -0.69 -31.16 -14.17
CA PRO A 83 0.30 -32.17 -14.51
C PRO A 83 1.62 -31.54 -15.03
N ILE A 84 2.16 -30.55 -14.32
CA ILE A 84 3.41 -29.84 -14.67
C ILE A 84 4.48 -30.21 -13.65
N LYS A 85 5.62 -30.74 -14.12
CA LYS A 85 6.68 -31.29 -13.24
C LYS A 85 7.69 -30.25 -12.75
N SER A 86 7.93 -29.19 -13.53
CA SER A 86 9.02 -28.23 -13.30
C SER A 86 8.55 -26.83 -12.94
N ASP A 87 7.30 -26.67 -12.50
CA ASP A 87 6.73 -25.37 -12.15
C ASP A 87 5.77 -25.49 -10.96
N THR A 88 5.68 -24.41 -10.18
CA THR A 88 4.70 -24.28 -9.10
C THR A 88 3.64 -23.27 -9.52
N ILE A 89 2.44 -23.78 -9.84
CA ILE A 89 1.34 -22.94 -10.29
C ILE A 89 0.79 -22.16 -9.10
N LYS A 90 0.99 -20.84 -9.13
CA LYS A 90 0.63 -19.91 -8.05
C LYS A 90 -0.86 -19.55 -8.00
N GLY A 91 -1.53 -19.68 -9.13
CA GLY A 91 -2.95 -19.33 -9.27
C GLY A 91 -3.88 -20.54 -9.18
N LEU A 92 -5.17 -20.24 -9.14
CA LEU A 92 -6.24 -21.21 -9.11
C LEU A 92 -7.08 -21.06 -10.39
N SER A 93 -7.55 -22.18 -10.95
CA SER A 93 -8.38 -22.13 -12.15
C SER A 93 -9.74 -21.51 -11.84
N LEU A 94 -10.17 -20.58 -12.70
CA LEU A 94 -11.48 -19.94 -12.64
C LEU A 94 -12.61 -20.85 -13.12
N LEU A 95 -12.30 -21.98 -13.77
CA LEU A 95 -13.31 -23.00 -14.14
C LEU A 95 -13.81 -23.79 -12.92
N ARG A 96 -13.13 -23.66 -11.78
CA ARG A 96 -13.32 -24.42 -10.54
C ARG A 96 -13.55 -23.45 -9.37
N PRO A 97 -14.20 -23.83 -8.27
CA PRO A 97 -14.47 -22.91 -7.17
C PRO A 97 -13.18 -22.31 -6.61
N LEU A 98 -13.12 -20.98 -6.51
CA LEU A 98 -12.11 -20.29 -5.71
C LEU A 98 -12.47 -20.36 -4.22
N PRO A 99 -11.51 -20.14 -3.30
CA PRO A 99 -11.79 -20.09 -1.87
C PRO A 99 -12.91 -19.10 -1.51
N ASN A 100 -13.65 -19.39 -0.43
CA ASN A 100 -14.75 -18.53 0.02
C ASN A 100 -14.27 -17.31 0.83
N TYR A 101 -13.03 -17.34 1.33
CA TYR A 101 -12.41 -16.17 1.96
C TYR A 101 -11.84 -15.22 0.90
N ASN A 102 -11.73 -13.95 1.25
CA ASN A 102 -11.07 -12.96 0.41
C ASN A 102 -9.55 -13.15 0.45
N ARG A 103 -8.98 -13.67 -0.64
CA ARG A 103 -7.52 -13.82 -0.79
C ARG A 103 -6.84 -12.46 -0.81
N THR A 104 -5.77 -12.33 -0.03
CA THR A 104 -4.90 -11.15 -0.06
C THR A 104 -3.98 -11.19 -1.29
N CYS A 105 -3.36 -10.05 -1.62
CA CYS A 105 -2.31 -10.01 -2.63
C CYS A 105 -1.17 -11.00 -2.32
N TYR A 106 -0.84 -11.18 -1.04
CA TYR A 106 0.16 -12.15 -0.59
C TYR A 106 -0.27 -13.59 -0.87
N ASP A 107 -1.50 -13.97 -0.50
CA ASP A 107 -2.03 -15.32 -0.75
C ASP A 107 -2.02 -15.67 -2.24
N MET A 108 -2.19 -14.66 -3.11
CA MET A 108 -2.15 -14.79 -4.56
C MET A 108 -0.77 -14.55 -5.17
N ASN A 109 0.27 -14.35 -4.36
CA ASN A 109 1.65 -14.07 -4.80
C ASN A 109 1.78 -12.82 -5.70
N ILE A 110 0.87 -11.86 -5.57
CA ILE A 110 0.91 -10.58 -6.28
C ILE A 110 2.01 -9.71 -5.65
N PRO A 111 3.01 -9.24 -6.42
CA PRO A 111 4.01 -8.32 -5.89
C PRO A 111 3.37 -7.01 -5.40
N ARG A 112 3.88 -6.47 -4.29
CA ARG A 112 3.33 -5.27 -3.63
C ARG A 112 3.12 -4.08 -4.56
N GLN A 113 4.02 -3.87 -5.53
CA GLN A 113 3.90 -2.77 -6.50
C GLN A 113 2.67 -2.90 -7.42
N TYR A 114 2.14 -4.11 -7.59
CA TYR A 114 0.94 -4.41 -8.40
C TYR A 114 -0.31 -4.68 -7.55
N CYS A 115 -0.17 -4.75 -6.22
CA CYS A 115 -1.31 -4.95 -5.35
C CYS A 115 -2.27 -3.74 -5.38
N LEU A 116 -3.56 -4.03 -5.61
CA LEU A 116 -4.64 -3.05 -5.60
C LEU A 116 -5.16 -2.75 -4.19
N CYS A 117 -4.93 -3.65 -3.23
CA CYS A 117 -5.36 -3.47 -1.85
C CYS A 117 -4.67 -2.25 -1.23
N LYS A 118 -5.43 -1.19 -0.96
CA LYS A 118 -4.96 -0.06 -0.17
C LYS A 118 -5.07 -0.43 1.32
N PRO A 119 -3.97 -0.37 2.10
CA PRO A 119 -4.06 -0.62 3.53
C PRO A 119 -5.01 0.39 4.18
N LYS A 120 -5.99 -0.11 4.92
CA LYS A 120 -6.91 0.72 5.68
C LYS A 120 -6.20 1.22 6.94
N PHE A 121 -6.01 2.52 7.02
CA PHE A 121 -5.39 3.16 8.18
C PHE A 121 -6.45 3.50 9.22
N GLU A 122 -6.24 3.05 10.45
CA GLU A 122 -7.10 3.29 11.60
C GLU A 122 -6.32 4.07 12.66
N PHE A 123 -7.01 4.81 13.54
CA PHE A 123 -6.34 5.53 14.62
C PHE A 123 -5.67 4.54 15.58
N LEU A 124 -4.46 4.88 16.06
CA LEU A 124 -3.77 4.07 17.05
C LEU A 124 -4.61 4.06 18.35
N PRO A 125 -5.04 2.90 18.85
CA PRO A 125 -5.87 2.82 20.05
C PRO A 125 -5.19 3.44 21.26
N SER A 126 -5.98 4.03 22.17
CA SER A 126 -5.48 4.69 23.39
C SER A 126 -4.70 3.75 24.31
N PHE A 127 -5.05 2.46 24.35
CA PHE A 127 -4.35 1.46 25.17
C PHE A 127 -2.92 1.15 24.69
N MET A 128 -2.55 1.50 23.45
CA MET A 128 -1.19 1.33 22.91
C MET A 128 -0.26 2.50 23.29
N ALA A 129 -0.26 2.85 24.58
CA ALA A 129 0.46 4.01 25.11
C ALA A 129 1.99 3.86 25.00
N LYS A 130 2.52 2.63 25.17
CA LYS A 130 3.97 2.35 25.08
C LYS A 130 4.48 2.56 23.65
N GLU A 131 3.71 2.11 22.66
CA GLU A 131 3.97 2.29 21.24
C GLU A 131 3.94 3.77 20.88
N ARG A 132 2.93 4.51 21.36
CA ARG A 132 2.82 5.97 21.15
C ARG A 132 4.08 6.71 21.63
N VAL A 133 4.56 6.43 22.83
CA VAL A 133 5.78 7.06 23.38
C VAL A 133 7.02 6.74 22.52
N LYS A 134 7.17 5.50 22.06
CA LYS A 134 8.27 5.11 21.18
C LYS A 134 8.21 5.81 19.83
N ILE A 135 7.01 5.94 19.26
CA ILE A 135 6.77 6.65 18.00
C ILE A 135 7.11 8.14 18.16
N GLU A 136 6.60 8.81 19.18
CA GLU A 136 6.88 10.23 19.46
C GLU A 136 8.39 10.49 19.57
N LYS A 137 9.08 9.70 20.39
CA LYS A 137 10.53 9.84 20.61
C LYS A 137 11.32 9.61 19.31
N SER A 138 10.98 8.57 18.56
CA SER A 138 11.69 8.22 17.33
C SER A 138 11.42 9.23 16.21
N PHE A 139 10.19 9.75 16.11
CA PHE A 139 9.81 10.81 15.19
C PHE A 139 10.58 12.10 15.45
N ILE A 140 10.56 12.63 16.68
CA ILE A 140 11.28 13.87 17.02
C ILE A 140 12.79 13.71 16.84
N LYS A 141 13.34 12.56 17.22
CA LYS A 141 14.76 12.27 16.99
C LYS A 141 15.10 12.32 15.49
N ALA A 142 14.29 11.67 14.65
CA ALA A 142 14.51 11.66 13.21
C ALA A 142 14.31 13.05 12.58
N LEU A 143 13.34 13.83 13.06
CA LEU A 143 13.11 15.21 12.63
C LEU A 143 14.32 16.10 12.94
N ASN A 144 14.81 16.10 14.18
CA ASN A 144 15.98 16.91 14.54
C ASN A 144 17.27 16.41 13.88
N ASN A 145 17.37 15.11 13.54
CA ASN A 145 18.48 14.60 12.74
C ASN A 145 18.55 15.24 11.35
N LYS A 146 17.44 15.76 10.81
CA LYS A 146 17.46 16.51 9.54
C LYS A 146 18.23 17.82 9.64
N LEU A 147 18.25 18.45 10.81
CA LEU A 147 19.10 19.63 11.04
C LEU A 147 20.59 19.26 11.06
N VAL A 148 20.93 18.08 11.60
CA VAL A 148 22.30 17.55 11.59
C VAL A 148 22.73 17.20 10.16
N GLU A 149 21.92 16.44 9.43
CA GLU A 149 22.17 16.08 8.03
C GLU A 149 22.35 17.32 7.14
N GLY A 150 21.63 18.40 7.42
CA GLY A 150 21.73 19.67 6.69
C GLY A 150 22.80 20.65 7.19
N ASN A 151 23.58 20.31 8.22
CA ASN A 151 24.51 21.23 8.90
C ASN A 151 23.85 22.55 9.35
N LEU A 152 22.63 22.46 9.89
CA LEU A 152 21.79 23.61 10.26
C LEU A 152 21.66 23.81 11.78
N THR A 153 22.28 22.96 12.61
CA THR A 153 22.13 22.95 14.08
C THR A 153 22.50 24.26 14.77
N GLU A 154 23.46 25.01 14.23
CA GLU A 154 23.89 26.32 14.77
C GLU A 154 22.90 27.44 14.46
N LYS A 155 22.15 27.33 13.35
CA LYS A 155 21.24 28.38 12.86
C LYS A 155 19.79 28.12 13.28
N CYS A 156 19.40 26.86 13.27
CA CYS A 156 18.04 26.42 13.51
C CYS A 156 17.91 25.82 14.91
N THR A 157 16.72 25.97 15.49
CA THR A 157 16.37 25.41 16.79
C THR A 157 15.89 23.98 16.66
N GLU A 158 16.25 23.13 17.62
CA GLU A 158 15.66 21.80 17.77
C GLU A 158 14.15 21.88 18.04
N MET A 159 13.39 21.13 17.26
CA MET A 159 11.94 21.04 17.39
C MET A 159 11.54 20.05 18.47
N LYS A 160 10.46 20.38 19.19
CA LYS A 160 9.79 19.52 20.17
C LYS A 160 8.33 19.34 19.75
N LEU A 161 7.68 18.26 20.17
CA LEU A 161 6.22 18.15 19.98
C LEU A 161 5.52 19.28 20.72
N ASP A 162 4.59 19.95 20.04
CA ASP A 162 3.71 20.92 20.68
C ASP A 162 2.65 20.15 21.48
N ARG A 163 2.70 20.28 22.81
CA ARG A 163 1.79 19.55 23.72
C ARG A 163 0.38 20.14 23.77
N SER A 164 0.18 21.32 23.18
CA SER A 164 -1.16 21.92 23.03
C SER A 164 -1.91 21.42 21.78
N GLU A 165 -1.24 20.64 20.93
CA GLU A 165 -1.76 20.14 19.66
C GLU A 165 -1.79 18.61 19.65
N GLU A 166 -2.65 18.01 18.83
CA GLU A 166 -2.74 16.55 18.75
C GLU A 166 -1.56 15.93 17.98
N PHE A 167 -0.96 14.90 18.58
CA PHE A 167 -0.06 13.98 17.88
C PHE A 167 -0.84 12.78 17.33
N LEU A 168 -1.25 12.90 16.06
CA LEU A 168 -2.10 11.92 15.40
C LEU A 168 -1.27 10.76 14.85
N ILE A 169 -1.60 9.56 15.30
CA ILE A 169 -1.01 8.32 14.80
C ILE A 169 -2.13 7.48 14.20
N LYS A 170 -1.98 7.13 12.93
CA LYS A 170 -2.78 6.07 12.30
C LYS A 170 -1.88 4.89 11.98
N PHE A 171 -2.39 3.67 12.06
CA PHE A 171 -1.64 2.47 11.70
C PHE A 171 -2.45 1.64 10.71
N ALA A 172 -1.74 0.88 9.89
CA ALA A 172 -2.33 -0.16 9.08
C ALA A 172 -1.44 -1.39 9.11
N ARG A 173 -2.07 -2.56 9.15
CA ARG A 173 -1.37 -3.81 8.85
C ARG A 173 -1.23 -3.90 7.33
N VAL A 174 0.01 -3.93 6.87
CA VAL A 174 0.35 -4.19 5.47
C VAL A 174 0.71 -5.68 5.31
N GLU A 175 1.00 -6.09 4.08
CA GLU A 175 1.41 -7.45 3.76
C GLU A 175 2.53 -7.97 4.71
N ASN A 176 2.50 -9.26 5.03
CA ASN A 176 3.37 -9.95 6.01
C ASN A 176 3.16 -9.55 7.48
N SER A 177 1.96 -9.08 7.86
CA SER A 177 1.65 -8.62 9.22
C SER A 177 2.52 -7.45 9.70
N LYS A 178 3.29 -6.83 8.81
CA LYS A 178 4.07 -5.63 9.13
C LYS A 178 3.12 -4.47 9.38
N ILE A 179 3.49 -3.60 10.30
CA ILE A 179 2.72 -2.40 10.62
C ILE A 179 3.37 -1.21 9.94
N VAL A 180 2.56 -0.36 9.32
CA VAL A 180 2.97 0.97 8.89
C VAL A 180 2.22 1.99 9.71
N TYR A 181 2.95 2.89 10.34
CA TYR A 181 2.40 4.05 11.04
C TYR A 181 2.43 5.27 10.12
N LYS A 182 1.35 6.04 10.13
CA LYS A 182 1.26 7.40 9.58
C LYS A 182 1.17 8.36 10.75
N ILE A 183 2.01 9.38 10.71
CA ILE A 183 2.14 10.35 11.79
C ILE A 183 1.84 11.72 11.23
N TYR A 184 1.01 12.46 11.95
CA TYR A 184 0.84 13.90 11.77
C TYR A 184 1.17 14.56 13.10
N ALA A 185 2.11 15.50 13.05
CA ALA A 185 2.66 16.13 14.24
C ALA A 185 2.67 17.64 14.06
N VAL A 186 2.36 18.35 15.14
CA VAL A 186 2.65 19.79 15.26
C VAL A 186 3.80 19.96 16.24
N THR A 187 4.76 20.81 15.88
CA THR A 187 5.95 21.05 16.70
C THR A 187 6.07 22.50 17.15
N PHE A 188 6.76 22.67 18.27
CA PHE A 188 7.21 23.93 18.82
C PHE A 188 8.74 24.06 18.63
N PRO A 189 9.26 25.24 18.28
CA PRO A 189 8.56 26.50 18.01
C PRO A 189 7.88 26.55 16.62
N GLY A 190 7.00 27.54 16.43
CA GLY A 190 6.45 27.89 15.11
C GLY A 190 5.23 27.11 14.63
N LYS A 191 4.66 26.22 15.45
CA LYS A 191 3.51 25.37 15.10
C LYS A 191 3.66 24.64 13.76
N ALA A 192 4.88 24.21 13.47
CA ALA A 192 5.23 23.52 12.25
C ALA A 192 4.51 22.17 12.14
N LYS A 193 3.90 21.90 10.98
CA LYS A 193 3.09 20.71 10.72
C LYS A 193 3.88 19.73 9.86
N PHE A 194 4.00 18.50 10.34
CA PHE A 194 4.76 17.45 9.66
C PHE A 194 3.94 16.19 9.45
N TYR A 195 4.26 15.49 8.36
CA TYR A 195 3.79 14.14 8.07
C TYR A 195 4.97 13.20 7.84
N ALA A 196 4.87 11.99 8.37
CA ALA A 196 5.84 10.93 8.13
C ALA A 196 5.18 9.55 8.13
N LYS A 197 5.86 8.57 7.55
CA LYS A 197 5.53 7.15 7.71
C LYS A 197 6.64 6.43 8.43
N MET A 198 6.29 5.50 9.30
CA MET A 198 7.24 4.66 10.03
C MET A 198 6.91 3.17 9.87
N ASP A 199 7.94 2.33 9.90
CA ASP A 199 7.81 0.88 9.95
C ASP A 199 7.46 0.38 11.37
N ASP A 200 7.34 -0.94 11.49
CA ASP A 200 7.08 -1.68 12.73
C ASP A 200 8.21 -1.54 13.77
N ASN A 201 9.41 -1.14 13.35
CA ASN A 201 10.55 -0.85 14.20
C ASN A 201 10.67 0.64 14.56
N PHE A 202 9.65 1.44 14.24
CA PHE A 202 9.62 2.88 14.44
C PHE A 202 10.78 3.61 13.73
N LYS A 203 11.15 3.16 12.53
CA LYS A 203 12.08 3.89 11.64
C LYS A 203 11.30 4.63 10.56
N ILE A 204 11.74 5.85 10.23
CA ILE A 204 11.15 6.64 9.13
C ILE A 204 11.36 5.89 7.81
N LEU A 205 10.27 5.62 7.10
CA LEU A 205 10.33 5.00 5.78
C LEU A 205 10.98 5.96 4.78
N ASN A 206 11.94 5.47 4.01
CA ASN A 206 12.69 6.23 3.00
C ASN A 206 13.41 7.48 3.55
N SER A 207 13.60 7.60 4.88
CA SER A 207 14.13 8.82 5.52
C SER A 207 13.33 10.10 5.20
N GLU A 208 12.04 9.95 4.82
CA GLU A 208 11.20 11.04 4.34
C GLU A 208 10.29 11.58 5.47
N ILE A 209 10.48 12.87 5.80
CA ILE A 209 9.59 13.65 6.66
C ILE A 209 9.15 14.87 5.88
N ILE A 210 7.85 15.08 5.73
CA ILE A 210 7.27 16.11 4.87
C ILE A 210 6.74 17.25 5.74
N ARG A 211 7.21 18.48 5.48
CA ARG A 211 6.62 19.70 6.02
C ARG A 211 5.33 20.01 5.25
N LEU A 212 4.23 20.26 5.95
CA LEU A 212 2.89 20.43 5.36
C LEU A 212 2.47 21.90 5.21
N ASP A 213 3.06 22.79 5.99
CA ASP A 213 2.77 24.23 6.02
C ASP A 213 3.92 25.06 5.46
N VAL A 214 3.62 26.31 5.11
CA VAL A 214 4.61 27.27 4.60
C VAL A 214 5.61 27.63 5.71
N TYR A 215 6.90 27.53 5.40
CA TYR A 215 8.00 27.67 6.36
C TYR A 215 8.94 28.84 6.08
N GLU A 216 8.72 29.58 4.99
CA GLU A 216 9.59 30.67 4.51
C GLU A 216 9.96 31.67 5.61
N LYS A 217 8.94 32.24 6.26
CA LYS A 217 9.11 33.22 7.36
C LYS A 217 9.83 32.64 8.59
N GLN A 218 9.88 31.32 8.74
CA GLN A 218 10.50 30.64 9.87
C GLN A 218 11.94 30.21 9.58
N ALA A 219 12.29 29.97 8.32
CA ALA A 219 13.57 29.38 7.93
C ALA A 219 14.50 30.35 7.17
N GLU A 220 13.95 31.21 6.30
CA GLU A 220 14.75 32.13 5.47
C GLU A 220 15.54 33.22 6.21
N PRO A 221 15.12 33.68 7.41
CA PRO A 221 15.92 34.66 8.17
C PRO A 221 17.36 34.21 8.46
N CYS A 222 17.64 32.90 8.45
CA CYS A 222 18.97 32.35 8.72
C CYS A 222 19.45 31.31 7.69
N VAL A 223 18.55 30.71 6.91
CA VAL A 223 18.86 29.69 5.90
C VAL A 223 18.13 29.99 4.59
N ARG A 224 18.85 30.44 3.55
CA ARG A 224 18.26 30.73 2.23
C ARG A 224 18.42 29.61 1.20
N TYR A 225 19.50 28.84 1.28
CA TYR A 225 19.82 27.79 0.30
C TYR A 225 20.19 26.49 1.03
N SER A 226 19.24 25.55 1.13
CA SER A 226 19.47 24.20 1.68
C SER A 226 18.34 23.25 1.29
N ASN A 227 18.67 21.98 1.01
CA ASN A 227 17.67 20.91 0.83
C ASN A 227 16.95 20.52 2.14
N TYR A 228 17.38 21.09 3.28
CA TYR A 228 16.85 20.84 4.62
C TYR A 228 16.14 22.05 5.21
N ILE A 229 15.96 23.13 4.42
CA ILE A 229 15.35 24.39 4.86
C ILE A 229 13.96 24.19 5.50
N GLN A 230 13.16 23.24 5.00
CA GLN A 230 11.81 22.94 5.48
C GLN A 230 11.74 22.45 6.94
N TYR A 231 12.87 22.00 7.50
CA TYR A 231 12.98 21.55 8.89
C TYR A 231 13.46 22.65 9.83
N CYS A 232 13.88 23.81 9.30
CA CYS A 232 14.46 24.88 10.08
C CYS A 232 13.39 25.76 10.73
N TYR A 233 13.63 26.10 11.99
CA TYR A 233 13.09 27.30 12.61
C TYR A 233 14.27 28.13 13.12
N CYS A 234 14.44 29.36 12.62
CA CYS A 234 15.60 30.18 12.93
C CYS A 234 15.64 30.56 14.41
N ARG A 235 16.81 30.38 15.02
CA ARG A 235 17.07 30.77 16.42
C ARG A 235 16.84 32.26 16.68
N THR A 236 17.07 33.09 15.67
CA THR A 236 16.85 34.55 15.70
C THR A 236 15.39 34.95 15.83
N LEU A 237 14.44 34.01 15.72
CA LEU A 237 13.00 34.25 15.90
C LEU A 237 12.49 33.82 17.29
N LEU A 238 13.40 33.43 18.20
CA LEU A 238 13.08 33.06 19.59
C LEU A 238 13.46 34.14 20.60
N SER A 239 14.14 35.19 20.14
CA SER A 239 14.52 36.39 20.88
C SER A 239 13.35 37.34 21.05
#